data_AF-A0AAD5NRZ6-F1
#
_entry.id   AF-A0AAD5NRZ6-F1
#
_cell.length_a   1.000
_cell.length_b   1.000
_cell.length_c   1.000
_cell.angle_alpha   90.00
_cell.angle_beta   90.00
_cell.angle_gamma   90.00
#
_symmetry.space_group_name_H-M   'P 1'
#
loop_
_entity.id
_entity.type
_entity.pdbx_description
1 polymer ?
#
loop_
_entity_poly.entity_id
_entity_poly.type
_entity_poly.pdbx_seq_one_letter_code
_entity_poly.pdbx_strand_id
1 'polypeptide(L)'
;MPIKPNILIWRTVLGACGRANGRKTELGRKAADMLFEMEPQNAVNYVLLANMYASGGKWEDVARARKLMREAEVKKEGGCSWVTMKDGVHVFVAGDKSHPKKDLVYEKLKELNQKMRDAGYVPQTKYALYDLDQENKEELLGYHSERLAVAFVLTQNSGLPIRIMKNLRVCVDCHFAFKFISKIVGRQIVLRDSNRFHHFDDGKCSCGDYW
;
A
#
# COMPACT_ATOMS: atom_id res chain seq x y z
N MET A 1 -19.42 23.87 -14.64
CA MET A 1 -19.67 23.71 -13.19
C MET A 1 -19.60 25.10 -12.57
N PRO A 2 -20.70 25.65 -12.02
CA PRO A 2 -20.75 27.05 -11.60
C PRO A 2 -20.05 27.33 -10.26
N ILE A 3 -19.46 26.31 -9.64
CA ILE A 3 -18.74 26.40 -8.36
C ILE A 3 -17.26 26.15 -8.63
N LYS A 4 -16.40 27.02 -8.09
CA LYS A 4 -14.94 26.84 -8.14
C LYS A 4 -14.59 25.49 -7.50
N PRO A 5 -13.94 24.55 -8.21
CA PRO A 5 -13.62 23.26 -7.64
C PRO A 5 -12.67 23.41 -6.46
N ASN A 6 -12.98 22.72 -5.36
CA ASN A 6 -12.14 22.70 -4.16
C ASN A 6 -11.05 21.62 -4.26
N ILE A 7 -10.18 21.58 -3.26
CA ILE A 7 -9.08 20.62 -3.13
C ILE A 7 -9.55 19.17 -3.31
N LEU A 8 -10.67 18.81 -2.67
CA LEU A 8 -11.20 17.44 -2.74
C LEU A 8 -11.57 17.05 -4.19
N ILE A 9 -12.18 17.96 -4.94
CA ILE A 9 -12.54 17.71 -6.34
C ILE A 9 -11.27 17.53 -7.18
N TRP A 10 -10.29 18.42 -7.07
CA TRP A 10 -9.05 18.31 -7.84
C TRP A 10 -8.26 17.05 -7.52
N ARG A 11 -8.17 16.68 -6.24
CA ARG A 11 -7.52 15.44 -5.80
C ARG A 11 -8.26 14.20 -6.32
N THR A 12 -9.58 14.23 -6.34
CA THR A 12 -10.42 13.16 -6.90
C THR A 12 -10.19 13.01 -8.41
N VAL A 13 -10.13 14.13 -9.15
CA VAL A 13 -9.85 14.14 -10.59
C VAL A 13 -8.45 13.59 -10.87
N LEU A 14 -7.43 14.06 -10.15
CA LEU A 14 -6.06 13.58 -10.31
C LEU A 14 -5.95 12.08 -10.03
N GLY A 15 -6.55 11.60 -8.93
CA GLY A 15 -6.60 10.18 -8.61
C GLY A 15 -7.33 9.35 -9.66
N ALA A 16 -8.41 9.87 -10.26
CA ALA A 16 -9.10 9.22 -11.36
C ALA A 16 -8.26 9.18 -12.65
N CYS A 17 -7.52 10.26 -12.94
CA CYS A 17 -6.59 10.29 -14.08
C CYS A 17 -5.49 9.24 -13.95
N GLY A 18 -4.99 9.01 -12.72
CA GLY A 18 -4.02 7.94 -12.46
C GLY A 18 -4.57 6.52 -12.65
N ARG A 19 -5.90 6.33 -12.59
CA ARG A 19 -6.56 5.04 -12.94
C ARG A 19 -6.86 4.92 -14.43
N ALA A 20 -6.67 5.97 -15.22
CA ALA A 20 -6.97 5.98 -16.63
C ALA A 20 -5.83 5.43 -17.52
N ASN A 21 -4.76 4.88 -16.93
CA ASN A 21 -3.57 4.33 -17.61
C ASN A 21 -2.99 5.31 -18.64
N GLY A 22 -2.69 6.54 -18.20
CA GLY A 22 -2.11 7.58 -19.06
C GLY A 22 -3.09 8.27 -20.04
N ARG A 23 -4.32 7.78 -20.24
CA ARG A 23 -5.28 8.37 -21.21
C ARG A 23 -5.76 9.79 -20.87
N LYS A 24 -5.59 10.22 -19.62
CA LYS A 24 -6.04 11.52 -19.12
C LYS A 24 -4.90 12.36 -18.53
N THR A 25 -3.66 12.19 -19.04
CA THR A 25 -2.49 12.90 -18.52
C THR A 25 -2.67 14.42 -18.49
N GLU A 26 -3.19 15.05 -19.55
CA GLU A 26 -3.34 16.51 -19.58
C GLU A 26 -4.33 17.02 -18.52
N LEU A 27 -5.45 16.32 -18.34
CA LEU A 27 -6.42 16.65 -17.29
C LEU A 27 -5.81 16.46 -15.89
N GLY A 28 -5.05 15.39 -15.70
CA GLY A 28 -4.40 15.13 -14.42
C GLY A 28 -3.28 16.14 -14.12
N ARG A 29 -2.49 16.55 -15.12
CA ARG A 29 -1.50 17.63 -14.96
C ARG A 29 -2.19 18.91 -14.50
N LYS A 30 -3.25 19.33 -15.20
CA LYS A 30 -4.06 20.49 -14.81
C LYS A 30 -4.59 20.36 -13.37
N ALA A 31 -5.09 19.19 -12.99
CA ALA A 31 -5.56 18.95 -11.62
C ALA A 31 -4.43 19.04 -10.58
N ALA A 32 -3.23 18.58 -10.92
CA ALA A 32 -2.05 18.69 -10.05
C ALA A 32 -1.59 20.15 -9.90
N ASP A 33 -1.56 20.92 -10.99
CA ASP A 33 -1.19 22.34 -10.95
C ASP A 33 -2.11 23.12 -10.01
N MET A 34 -3.44 22.91 -10.14
CA MET A 34 -4.41 23.52 -9.22
C MET A 34 -4.19 23.11 -7.76
N LEU A 35 -3.77 21.86 -7.51
CA LEU A 35 -3.46 21.37 -6.16
C LEU A 35 -2.17 21.96 -5.62
N PHE A 36 -1.17 22.21 -6.46
CA PHE A 36 0.07 22.86 -6.05
C PHE A 36 -0.13 24.34 -5.75
N GLU A 37 -1.05 25.02 -6.45
CA GLU A 37 -1.46 26.39 -6.09
C GLU A 37 -2.20 26.44 -4.74
N MET A 38 -3.07 25.46 -4.46
CA MET A 38 -3.90 25.45 -3.26
C MET A 38 -3.19 24.90 -2.02
N GLU A 39 -2.39 23.83 -2.19
CA GLU A 39 -1.72 23.10 -1.11
C GLU A 39 -0.30 22.67 -1.54
N PRO A 40 0.62 23.63 -1.76
CA PRO A 40 1.99 23.34 -2.21
C PRO A 40 2.77 22.47 -1.21
N GLN A 41 2.42 22.53 0.07
CA GLN A 41 3.12 21.78 1.11
C GLN A 41 2.55 20.36 1.33
N ASN A 42 1.61 19.91 0.48
CA ASN A 42 0.98 18.60 0.63
C ASN A 42 1.63 17.55 -0.27
N ALA A 43 2.50 16.73 0.32
CA ALA A 43 3.19 15.61 -0.34
C ALA A 43 2.28 14.65 -1.12
N VAL A 44 1.01 14.48 -0.72
CA VAL A 44 0.06 13.60 -1.40
C VAL A 44 -0.17 14.03 -2.85
N ASN A 45 -0.19 15.34 -3.12
CA ASN A 45 -0.44 15.88 -4.46
C ASN A 45 0.68 15.49 -5.43
N TYR A 46 1.94 15.60 -5.00
CA TYR A 46 3.11 15.19 -5.78
C TYR A 46 3.14 13.68 -6.04
N VAL A 47 2.80 12.89 -5.01
CA VAL A 47 2.75 11.43 -5.12
C VAL A 47 1.64 11.00 -6.09
N LEU A 48 0.47 11.64 -6.07
CA LEU A 48 -0.61 11.34 -7.01
C LEU A 48 -0.22 11.69 -8.45
N LEU A 49 0.47 12.80 -8.67
CA LEU A 49 1.01 13.17 -9.97
C LEU A 49 2.03 12.14 -10.48
N ALA A 50 3.00 11.76 -9.65
CA ALA A 50 3.98 10.73 -9.96
C ALA A 50 3.29 9.39 -10.29
N ASN A 51 2.31 8.98 -9.48
CA ASN A 51 1.55 7.74 -9.71
C ASN A 51 0.77 7.77 -11.02
N MET A 52 0.19 8.91 -11.38
CA MET A 52 -0.49 9.06 -12.67
C MET A 52 0.49 8.87 -13.84
N TYR A 53 1.69 9.47 -13.77
CA TYR A 53 2.71 9.28 -14.80
C TYR A 53 3.19 7.83 -14.87
N ALA A 54 3.43 7.19 -13.73
CA ALA A 54 3.82 5.79 -13.64
C ALA A 54 2.75 4.86 -14.28
N SER A 55 1.46 5.14 -14.07
CA SER A 55 0.36 4.36 -14.68
C SER A 55 0.36 4.39 -16.21
N GLY A 56 0.97 5.41 -16.81
CA GLY A 56 1.13 5.56 -18.25
C GLY A 56 2.54 5.23 -18.76
N GLY A 57 3.41 4.66 -17.93
CA GLY A 57 4.80 4.34 -18.29
C GLY A 57 5.70 5.56 -18.52
N LYS A 58 5.31 6.75 -18.06
CA LYS A 58 6.04 8.01 -18.29
C LYS A 58 7.09 8.25 -17.20
N TRP A 59 8.15 7.44 -17.17
CA TRP A 59 9.13 7.43 -16.06
C TRP A 59 9.91 8.74 -15.89
N GLU A 60 10.21 9.44 -16.98
CA GLU A 60 10.83 10.77 -16.88
C GLU A 60 9.92 11.78 -16.16
N ASP A 61 8.61 11.73 -16.43
CA ASP A 61 7.63 12.58 -15.75
C ASP A 61 7.49 12.19 -14.26
N VAL A 62 7.64 10.90 -13.93
CA VAL A 62 7.73 10.44 -12.53
C VAL A 62 8.94 11.08 -11.84
N ALA A 63 10.11 11.07 -12.51
CA ALA A 63 11.32 11.69 -11.98
C ALA A 63 11.15 13.19 -11.77
N ARG A 64 10.51 13.89 -12.71
CA ARG A 64 10.14 15.32 -12.58
C ARG A 64 9.22 15.57 -11.39
N ALA A 65 8.14 14.81 -11.24
CA ALA A 65 7.23 14.95 -10.10
C ALA A 65 7.93 14.71 -8.75
N ARG A 66 8.84 13.74 -8.67
CA ARG A 66 9.67 13.50 -7.49
C ARG A 66 10.68 14.62 -7.23
N LYS A 67 11.20 15.26 -8.28
CA LYS A 67 12.09 16.43 -8.16
C LYS A 67 11.34 17.60 -7.54
N LEU A 68 10.15 17.92 -8.06
CA LEU A 68 9.28 18.97 -7.52
C LEU A 68 8.95 18.73 -6.04
N MET A 69 8.68 17.47 -5.66
CA MET A 69 8.44 17.10 -4.27
C MET A 69 9.64 17.40 -3.36
N ARG A 70 10.86 17.15 -3.84
CA ARG A 70 12.10 17.46 -3.09
C ARG A 70 12.35 18.96 -3.01
N GLU A 71 12.13 19.69 -4.10
CA GLU A 71 12.29 21.15 -4.16
C GLU A 71 11.29 21.87 -3.25
N ALA A 72 10.09 21.31 -3.08
CA ALA A 72 9.10 21.81 -2.11
C ALA A 72 9.41 21.40 -0.65
N GLU A 73 10.47 20.62 -0.41
CA GLU A 73 10.88 20.10 0.90
C GLU A 73 9.80 19.27 1.63
N VAL A 74 8.82 18.74 0.88
CA VAL A 74 7.74 17.94 1.45
C VAL A 74 8.10 16.46 1.49
N LYS A 75 7.77 15.80 2.59
CA LYS A 75 7.93 14.36 2.75
C LYS A 75 6.58 13.70 2.93
N LYS A 76 6.35 12.59 2.23
CA LYS A 76 5.18 11.76 2.44
C LYS A 76 5.43 10.92 3.69
N GLU A 77 4.44 10.84 4.57
CA GLU A 77 4.44 9.86 5.66
C GLU A 77 4.55 8.44 5.09
N GLY A 78 5.50 7.67 5.63
CA GLY A 78 5.69 6.27 5.27
C GLY A 78 4.51 5.40 5.72
N GLY A 79 4.21 4.35 4.95
CA GLY A 79 3.22 3.37 5.37
C GLY A 79 3.76 2.50 6.50
N CYS A 80 3.11 2.52 7.65
CA CYS A 80 3.40 1.62 8.76
C CYS A 80 2.19 0.75 9.08
N SER A 81 2.47 -0.41 9.64
CA SER A 81 1.46 -1.31 10.19
C SER A 81 1.87 -1.68 11.61
N TRP A 82 0.90 -1.86 12.50
CA TRP A 82 1.19 -2.25 13.87
C TRP A 82 0.19 -3.24 14.42
N VAL A 83 0.64 -3.96 15.44
CA VAL A 83 -0.17 -4.92 16.20
C VAL A 83 0.00 -4.66 17.69
N THR A 84 -1.06 -4.90 18.45
CA THR A 84 -1.05 -4.79 19.90
C THR A 84 -1.06 -6.20 20.49
N MET A 85 0.01 -6.53 21.19
CA MET A 85 0.23 -7.80 21.87
C MET A 85 0.29 -7.58 23.38
N LYS A 86 0.39 -8.66 24.16
CA LYS A 86 0.49 -8.57 25.64
C LYS A 86 1.73 -7.80 26.10
N ASP A 87 2.81 -7.90 25.34
CA ASP A 87 4.10 -7.26 25.57
C ASP A 87 4.21 -5.83 24.99
N GLY A 88 3.15 -5.33 24.34
CA GLY A 88 3.06 -3.94 23.88
C GLY A 88 2.68 -3.80 22.41
N VAL A 89 2.99 -2.62 21.85
CA VAL A 89 2.72 -2.29 20.45
C VAL A 89 3.97 -2.55 19.62
N HIS A 90 3.82 -3.35 18.57
CA HIS A 90 4.88 -3.65 17.61
C HIS A 90 4.56 -2.96 16.28
N VAL A 91 5.44 -2.06 15.86
CA VAL A 91 5.29 -1.26 14.63
C VAL A 91 6.27 -1.79 13.59
N PHE A 92 5.81 -1.88 12.35
CA PHE A 92 6.59 -2.33 11.20
C PHE A 92 6.51 -1.29 10.08
N VAL A 93 7.63 -1.06 9.41
CA VAL A 93 7.71 -0.35 8.14
C VAL A 93 8.16 -1.30 7.03
N ALA A 94 7.94 -0.96 5.76
CA ALA A 94 8.33 -1.84 4.67
C ALA A 94 9.86 -2.08 4.69
N GLY A 95 10.27 -3.34 4.62
CA GLY A 95 11.69 -3.73 4.70
C GLY A 95 12.36 -3.52 6.07
N ASP A 96 11.59 -3.28 7.13
CA ASP A 96 12.14 -3.05 8.47
C ASP A 96 12.94 -4.26 8.99
N LYS A 97 14.12 -4.00 9.55
CA LYS A 97 15.00 -4.99 10.19
C LYS A 97 15.41 -4.57 11.61
N SER A 98 14.76 -3.56 12.19
CA SER A 98 15.07 -3.07 13.55
C SER A 98 14.43 -3.90 14.66
N HIS A 99 13.38 -4.66 14.34
CA HIS A 99 12.64 -5.45 15.34
C HIS A 99 13.51 -6.56 15.98
N PRO A 100 13.51 -6.74 17.31
CA PRO A 100 14.35 -7.75 17.98
C PRO A 100 14.13 -9.19 17.49
N LYS A 101 12.90 -9.52 17.09
CA LYS A 101 12.53 -10.83 16.52
C LYS A 101 12.61 -10.89 14.98
N LYS A 102 13.37 -10.00 14.32
CA LYS A 102 13.40 -9.87 12.84
C LYS A 102 13.62 -11.20 12.13
N ASP A 103 14.55 -12.04 12.59
CA ASP A 103 14.92 -13.25 11.85
C ASP A 103 13.74 -14.25 11.81
N LEU A 104 13.02 -14.40 12.93
CA LEU A 104 11.79 -15.20 13.01
C LEU A 104 10.67 -14.63 12.13
N VAL A 105 10.52 -13.30 12.09
CA VAL A 105 9.50 -12.64 11.25
C VAL A 105 9.77 -12.88 9.77
N TYR A 106 11.02 -12.71 9.33
CA TYR A 106 11.40 -12.89 7.93
C TYR A 106 11.35 -14.36 7.50
N GLU A 107 11.73 -15.29 8.39
CA GLU A 107 11.58 -16.73 8.14
C GLU A 107 10.11 -17.12 7.97
N LYS A 108 9.24 -16.67 8.89
CA LYS A 108 7.79 -16.90 8.79
C LYS A 108 7.21 -16.28 7.52
N LEU A 109 7.69 -15.10 7.13
CA LEU A 109 7.25 -14.44 5.91
C LEU A 109 7.68 -15.21 4.65
N LYS A 110 8.90 -15.75 4.62
CA LYS A 110 9.38 -16.62 3.54
C LYS A 110 8.52 -17.87 3.41
N GLU A 111 8.19 -18.51 4.54
CA GLU A 111 7.28 -19.66 4.59
C GLU A 111 5.89 -19.32 4.03
N LEU A 112 5.30 -18.20 4.46
CA LEU A 112 3.99 -17.75 3.96
C LEU A 112 4.03 -17.46 2.47
N ASN A 113 5.06 -16.76 1.99
CA ASN A 113 5.24 -16.44 0.57
C ASN A 113 5.31 -17.70 -0.28
N GLN A 114 5.99 -18.74 0.19
CA GLN A 114 6.01 -20.03 -0.51
C GLN A 114 4.63 -20.68 -0.54
N LYS A 115 3.97 -20.81 0.61
CA LYS A 115 2.62 -21.41 0.71
C LYS A 115 1.58 -20.68 -0.14
N MET A 116 1.67 -19.35 -0.21
CA MET A 116 0.81 -18.55 -1.08
C MET A 116 1.06 -18.88 -2.56
N ARG A 117 2.32 -18.94 -3.00
CA ARG A 117 2.65 -19.32 -4.39
C ARG A 117 2.15 -20.71 -4.73
N ASP A 118 2.35 -21.68 -3.84
CA ASP A 118 1.88 -23.06 -4.03
C ASP A 118 0.34 -23.12 -4.13
N ALA A 119 -0.36 -22.20 -3.46
CA ALA A 119 -1.82 -22.05 -3.53
C ALA A 119 -2.31 -21.25 -4.76
N GLY A 120 -1.42 -20.80 -5.64
CA GLY A 120 -1.75 -20.04 -6.86
C GLY A 120 -1.78 -18.52 -6.70
N TYR A 121 -1.17 -17.97 -5.65
CA TYR A 121 -1.03 -16.53 -5.49
C TYR A 121 -0.10 -15.93 -6.56
N VAL A 122 -0.59 -14.89 -7.23
CA VAL A 122 0.19 -14.09 -8.20
C VAL A 122 0.32 -12.66 -7.69
N PRO A 123 1.55 -12.17 -7.42
CA PRO A 123 1.78 -10.79 -6.99
C PRO A 123 1.19 -9.77 -7.97
N GLN A 124 0.56 -8.72 -7.46
CA GLN A 124 -0.11 -7.71 -8.27
C GLN A 124 0.85 -6.56 -8.64
N THR A 125 1.96 -6.88 -9.30
CA THR A 125 3.06 -5.94 -9.62
C THR A 125 2.68 -4.77 -10.50
N LYS A 126 1.61 -4.87 -11.28
CA LYS A 126 1.06 -3.74 -12.07
C LYS A 126 0.67 -2.53 -11.21
N TYR A 127 0.48 -2.73 -9.90
CA TYR A 127 0.21 -1.65 -8.94
C TYR A 127 1.45 -1.20 -8.16
N ALA A 128 2.60 -1.83 -8.36
CA ALA A 128 3.88 -1.35 -7.86
C ALA A 128 4.40 -0.27 -8.82
N LEU A 129 4.02 0.99 -8.56
CA LEU A 129 4.36 2.16 -9.38
C LEU A 129 5.82 2.62 -9.19
N TYR A 130 6.74 1.67 -9.24
CA TYR A 130 8.19 1.87 -9.20
C TYR A 130 8.78 1.49 -10.56
N ASP A 131 9.80 2.22 -10.97
CA ASP A 131 10.58 1.90 -12.16
C ASP A 131 11.63 0.83 -11.79
N LEU A 132 11.15 -0.41 -11.68
CA LEU A 132 11.92 -1.59 -11.32
C LEU A 132 11.46 -2.75 -12.21
N ASP A 133 12.32 -3.75 -12.38
CA ASP A 133 11.93 -5.02 -12.99
C ASP A 133 10.85 -5.75 -12.16
N GLN A 134 10.28 -6.79 -12.76
CA GLN A 134 9.19 -7.56 -12.17
C GLN A 134 9.61 -8.24 -10.87
N GLU A 135 10.80 -8.83 -10.81
CA GLU A 135 11.31 -9.58 -9.65
C GLU A 135 11.51 -8.65 -8.43
N ASN A 136 12.12 -7.48 -8.65
CA ASN A 136 12.30 -6.47 -7.62
C ASN A 136 10.96 -5.87 -7.13
N LYS A 137 9.94 -5.79 -8.01
CA LYS A 137 8.59 -5.39 -7.60
C LYS A 137 7.92 -6.44 -6.71
N GLU A 138 8.04 -7.72 -7.06
CA GLU A 138 7.50 -8.82 -6.25
C GLU A 138 8.18 -8.89 -4.88
N GLU A 139 9.50 -8.70 -4.85
CA GLU A 139 10.26 -8.64 -3.61
C GLU A 139 9.78 -7.49 -2.70
N LEU A 140 9.63 -6.28 -3.25
CA LEU A 140 9.12 -5.12 -2.50
C LEU A 140 7.71 -5.36 -1.94
N LEU A 141 6.81 -5.93 -2.73
CA LEU A 141 5.45 -6.27 -2.29
C LEU A 141 5.46 -7.32 -1.17
N GLY A 142 6.40 -8.27 -1.25
CA GLY A 142 6.62 -9.30 -0.24
C GLY A 142 6.97 -8.75 1.13
N TYR A 143 7.63 -7.58 1.20
CA TYR A 143 8.12 -6.97 2.44
C TYR A 143 7.33 -5.74 2.91
N HIS A 144 6.09 -5.57 2.45
CA HIS A 144 5.19 -4.54 2.98
C HIS A 144 4.98 -4.68 4.50
N SER A 145 4.72 -3.55 5.18
CA SER A 145 4.57 -3.54 6.64
C SER A 145 3.43 -4.43 7.13
N GLU A 146 2.33 -4.55 6.37
CA GLU A 146 1.23 -5.48 6.65
C GLU A 146 1.70 -6.93 6.70
N ARG A 147 2.63 -7.31 5.80
CA ARG A 147 3.18 -8.66 5.68
C ARG A 147 4.08 -9.00 6.87
N LEU A 148 4.91 -8.04 7.28
CA LEU A 148 5.75 -8.18 8.47
C LEU A 148 4.89 -8.30 9.73
N ALA A 149 3.84 -7.49 9.84
CA ALA A 149 2.91 -7.52 10.98
C ALA A 149 2.19 -8.88 11.10
N VAL A 150 1.63 -9.42 10.02
CA VAL A 150 0.95 -10.73 10.06
C VAL A 150 1.94 -11.86 10.35
N ALA A 151 3.13 -11.82 9.76
CA ALA A 151 4.17 -12.80 10.02
C ALA A 151 4.59 -12.77 11.50
N PHE A 152 4.81 -11.59 12.07
CA PHE A 152 5.12 -11.44 13.49
C PHE A 152 4.05 -12.05 14.39
N VAL A 153 2.76 -11.77 14.17
CA VAL A 153 1.69 -12.37 14.98
C VAL A 153 1.68 -13.90 14.86
N LEU A 154 1.94 -14.44 13.66
CA LEU A 154 2.01 -15.88 13.40
C LEU A 154 3.25 -16.56 13.98
N THR A 155 4.28 -15.82 14.38
CA THR A 155 5.39 -16.37 15.19
C THR A 155 5.01 -16.57 16.66
N GLN A 156 3.88 -15.99 17.11
CA GLN A 156 3.41 -16.15 18.49
C GLN A 156 2.43 -17.32 18.58
N ASN A 157 2.50 -18.09 19.67
CA ASN A 157 1.63 -19.23 19.92
C ASN A 157 0.25 -18.76 20.41
N SER A 158 -0.63 -18.40 19.47
CA SER A 158 -2.01 -17.95 19.76
C SER A 158 -2.96 -18.39 18.66
N GLY A 159 -4.16 -18.86 19.03
CA GLY A 159 -5.25 -19.16 18.09
C GLY A 159 -6.24 -17.99 17.87
N LEU A 160 -6.03 -16.84 18.51
CA LEU A 160 -6.95 -15.70 18.42
C LEU A 160 -6.95 -15.07 17.02
N PRO A 161 -7.99 -14.30 16.65
CA PRO A 161 -7.96 -13.52 15.41
C PRO A 161 -6.75 -12.58 15.34
N ILE A 162 -6.16 -12.45 14.15
CA ILE A 162 -5.00 -11.58 13.91
C ILE A 162 -5.53 -10.16 13.67
N ARG A 163 -5.14 -9.18 14.50
CA ARG A 163 -5.59 -7.79 14.37
C ARG A 163 -4.43 -6.89 13.99
N ILE A 164 -4.54 -6.23 12.85
CA ILE A 164 -3.51 -5.36 12.27
C ILE A 164 -4.12 -3.99 12.00
N MET A 165 -3.37 -2.95 12.33
CA MET A 165 -3.72 -1.56 12.05
C MET A 165 -2.73 -1.01 11.02
N LYS A 166 -3.19 -0.14 10.12
CA LYS A 166 -2.39 0.52 9.10
C LYS A 166 -2.77 2.00 9.00
N ASN A 167 -1.79 2.88 8.82
CA ASN A 167 -2.02 4.33 8.67
C ASN A 167 -2.48 4.73 7.26
N LEU A 168 -2.15 3.94 6.24
CA LEU A 168 -2.56 4.13 4.84
C LEU A 168 -3.61 3.10 4.42
N ARG A 169 -4.31 3.34 3.31
CA ARG A 169 -5.17 2.33 2.66
C ARG A 169 -4.33 1.10 2.32
N VAL A 170 -4.88 -0.10 2.51
CA VAL A 170 -4.21 -1.34 2.14
C VAL A 170 -3.92 -1.35 0.62
N CYS A 171 -2.77 -1.85 0.21
CA CYS A 171 -2.51 -2.00 -1.22
C CYS A 171 -3.26 -3.23 -1.78
N VAL A 172 -3.48 -3.24 -3.10
CA VAL A 172 -4.18 -4.33 -3.78
C VAL A 172 -3.50 -5.69 -3.51
N ASP A 173 -2.18 -5.74 -3.63
CA ASP A 173 -1.39 -6.95 -3.41
C ASP A 173 -1.55 -7.52 -1.98
N CYS A 174 -1.37 -6.69 -0.94
CA CYS A 174 -1.56 -7.09 0.46
C CYS A 174 -3.00 -7.54 0.73
N HIS A 175 -3.98 -6.88 0.12
CA HIS A 175 -5.39 -7.29 0.24
C HIS A 175 -5.60 -8.70 -0.31
N PHE A 176 -5.13 -8.98 -1.53
CA PHE A 176 -5.21 -10.32 -2.11
C PHE A 176 -4.48 -11.34 -1.25
N ALA A 177 -3.28 -11.04 -0.81
CA ALA A 177 -2.55 -11.99 0.01
C ALA A 177 -3.17 -12.26 1.37
N PHE A 178 -3.78 -11.28 2.02
CA PHE A 178 -4.44 -11.53 3.30
C PHE A 178 -5.60 -12.53 3.15
N LYS A 179 -6.25 -12.57 1.98
CA LYS A 179 -7.17 -13.67 1.64
C LYS A 179 -6.43 -15.01 1.65
N PHE A 180 -5.36 -15.16 0.87
CA PHE A 180 -4.60 -16.42 0.84
C PHE A 180 -4.09 -16.83 2.22
N ILE A 181 -3.51 -15.89 2.97
CA ILE A 181 -3.00 -16.14 4.32
C ILE A 181 -4.14 -16.61 5.23
N SER A 182 -5.30 -15.93 5.24
CA SER A 182 -6.44 -16.35 6.08
C SER A 182 -6.85 -17.80 5.85
N LYS A 183 -6.85 -18.25 4.59
CA LYS A 183 -7.13 -19.64 4.21
C LYS A 183 -6.01 -20.59 4.59
N ILE A 184 -4.75 -20.24 4.33
CA ILE A 184 -3.57 -21.06 4.62
C ILE A 184 -3.41 -21.32 6.11
N VAL A 185 -3.64 -20.29 6.93
CA VAL A 185 -3.43 -20.38 8.39
C VAL A 185 -4.69 -20.77 9.15
N GLY A 186 -5.86 -20.78 8.49
CA GLY A 186 -7.15 -21.08 9.12
C GLY A 186 -7.53 -20.11 10.23
N ARG A 187 -7.13 -18.83 10.13
CA ARG A 187 -7.42 -17.80 11.14
C ARG A 187 -7.93 -16.52 10.48
N GLN A 188 -8.94 -15.93 11.10
CA GLN A 188 -9.44 -14.62 10.70
C GLN A 188 -8.34 -13.56 10.86
N ILE A 189 -8.21 -12.70 9.85
CA ILE A 189 -7.38 -11.50 9.90
C ILE A 189 -8.30 -10.29 9.84
N VAL A 190 -8.18 -9.38 10.80
CA VAL A 190 -8.87 -8.09 10.83
C VAL A 190 -7.83 -7.00 10.58
N LEU A 191 -7.92 -6.35 9.42
CA LEU A 191 -7.07 -5.22 9.06
C LEU A 191 -7.89 -3.94 9.07
N ARG A 192 -7.51 -2.98 9.90
CA ARG A 192 -8.02 -1.60 9.82
C ARG A 192 -7.02 -0.77 9.02
N ASP A 193 -7.46 -0.24 7.90
CA ASP A 193 -6.67 0.71 7.10
C ASP A 193 -7.21 2.15 7.27
N SER A 194 -6.69 3.11 6.48
CA SER A 194 -7.16 4.52 6.58
C SER A 194 -8.64 4.72 6.24
N ASN A 195 -9.27 3.77 5.56
CA ASN A 195 -10.59 3.91 4.97
C ASN A 195 -11.65 3.06 5.68
N ARG A 196 -11.31 1.82 6.07
CA ARG A 196 -12.27 0.85 6.60
C ARG A 196 -11.61 -0.33 7.32
N PHE A 197 -12.45 -1.22 7.82
CA PHE A 197 -12.08 -2.55 8.27
C PHE A 197 -12.25 -3.57 7.15
N HIS A 198 -11.27 -4.47 7.05
CA HIS A 198 -11.27 -5.63 6.20
C HIS A 198 -11.23 -6.87 7.09
N HIS A 199 -12.22 -7.73 6.96
CA HIS A 199 -12.26 -9.02 7.66
C HIS A 199 -11.96 -10.10 6.64
N PHE A 200 -10.78 -10.71 6.76
CA PHE A 200 -10.35 -11.82 5.92
C PHE A 200 -10.63 -13.13 6.63
N ASP A 201 -11.40 -14.00 5.97
CA ASP A 201 -11.77 -15.30 6.48
C ASP A 201 -11.97 -16.28 5.31
N ASP A 202 -11.41 -17.48 5.42
CA ASP A 202 -11.42 -18.52 4.38
C ASP A 202 -11.20 -18.01 2.93
N GLY A 203 -10.19 -17.16 2.74
CA GLY A 203 -9.86 -16.66 1.40
C GLY A 203 -10.78 -15.57 0.86
N LYS A 204 -11.68 -15.03 1.69
CA LYS A 204 -12.60 -13.95 1.32
C LYS A 204 -12.35 -12.73 2.17
N CYS A 205 -12.76 -11.56 1.67
CA CYS A 205 -12.74 -10.32 2.44
C CYS A 205 -14.15 -9.73 2.51
N SER A 206 -14.53 -9.20 3.67
CA SER A 206 -15.82 -8.52 3.88
C SER A 206 -16.08 -7.32 2.98
N CYS A 207 -15.05 -6.74 2.35
CA CYS A 207 -15.20 -5.58 1.46
C CYS A 207 -15.66 -5.94 0.04
N GLY A 208 -15.77 -7.23 -0.31
CA GLY A 208 -16.18 -7.67 -1.64
C GLY A 208 -15.25 -7.20 -2.76
N ASP A 209 -13.96 -7.02 -2.47
CA ASP A 209 -12.94 -6.50 -3.40
C ASP A 209 -13.08 -5.02 -3.79
N TYR A 210 -13.97 -4.29 -3.14
CA TYR A 210 -14.06 -2.82 -3.22
C TYR A 210 -13.00 -2.13 -2.35
N TRP A 211 -11.77 -2.65 -2.34
CA TRP A 211 -10.58 -2.09 -1.66
C TRP A 211 -10.59 -0.57 -1.66
#